data_AF-A0A0C7R5W3-F1
#
_entry.id   AF-A0A0C7R5W3-F1
#
_cell.length_a   1.000
_cell.length_b   1.000
_cell.length_c   1.000
_cell.angle_alpha   90.00
_cell.angle_beta   90.00
_cell.angle_gamma   90.00
#
_symmetry.space_group_name_H-M   'P 1'
#
loop_
_entity.id
_entity.type
_entity.pdbx_description
1 polymer ?
#
loop_
_entity_poly.entity_id
_entity_poly.type
_entity_poly.pdbx_seq_one_letter_code
_entity_poly.pdbx_strand_id
1 'polypeptide(L)'
;MSLASFLSSLYLVFTIILLFKKKDMGNIYILFGAITFIFVIIYGYIPSIPEQIQPFGIFIVFSIMILLFGLMFGIGLKLFNRSDKSSVIASILSSSLLIAILFNIKGYLSYMYIPVLLYMIQNNVIILIEKKRL
;
A
#
# COMPACT_ATOMS: atom_id res chain seq x y z
N MET A 1 19.25 3.16 8.41
CA MET A 1 18.28 2.08 8.10
C MET A 1 17.54 2.46 6.83
N SER A 2 17.49 1.59 5.83
CA SER A 2 16.89 1.92 4.52
C SER A 2 15.38 2.20 4.65
N LEU A 3 14.85 3.11 3.82
CA LEU A 3 13.42 3.42 3.72
C LEU A 3 12.57 2.14 3.58
N ALA A 4 13.06 1.16 2.82
CA ALA A 4 12.40 -0.12 2.62
C ALA A 4 12.32 -0.94 3.91
N SER A 5 13.36 -0.92 4.76
CA SER A 5 13.33 -1.59 6.06
C SER A 5 12.27 -0.96 6.98
N PHE A 6 12.16 0.36 6.99
CA PHE A 6 11.14 1.08 7.77
C PHE A 6 9.72 0.73 7.30
N LEU A 7 9.46 0.83 5.99
CA LEU A 7 8.14 0.52 5.42
C LEU A 7 7.78 -0.96 5.58
N SER A 8 8.73 -1.88 5.40
CA SER A 8 8.50 -3.31 5.62
C SER A 8 8.11 -3.60 7.07
N SER A 9 8.73 -2.91 8.04
CA SER A 9 8.34 -3.05 9.44
C SER A 9 6.92 -2.53 9.72
N LEU A 10 6.54 -1.40 9.11
CA LEU A 10 5.18 -0.88 9.20
C LEU A 10 4.16 -1.86 8.60
N TYR A 11 4.43 -2.39 7.42
CA TYR A 11 3.55 -3.36 6.77
C TYR A 11 3.44 -4.66 7.56
N LEU A 12 4.53 -5.11 8.20
CA LEU A 12 4.51 -6.28 9.08
C LEU A 12 3.60 -6.03 10.30
N VAL A 13 3.79 -4.91 11.00
CA VAL A 13 2.95 -4.52 12.14
C VAL A 13 1.48 -4.46 11.71
N PHE A 14 1.20 -3.86 10.56
CA PHE A 14 -0.16 -3.80 10.04
C PHE A 14 -0.74 -5.17 9.71
N THR A 15 0.04 -6.06 9.11
CA THR A 15 -0.37 -7.43 8.81
C THR A 15 -0.72 -8.20 10.10
N ILE A 16 0.06 -7.99 11.17
CA ILE A 16 -0.22 -8.55 12.50
C ILE A 16 -1.56 -8.02 13.03
N ILE A 17 -1.81 -6.71 12.93
CA ILE A 17 -3.10 -6.10 13.33
C ILE A 17 -4.26 -6.74 12.55
N LEU A 18 -4.12 -6.91 11.23
CA LEU A 18 -5.15 -7.53 10.40
C LEU A 18 -5.40 -8.99 10.79
N LEU A 19 -4.38 -9.73 11.20
CA LEU A 19 -4.49 -11.12 11.65
C LEU A 19 -5.34 -11.23 12.93
N PHE A 20 -5.17 -10.32 13.89
CA PHE A 20 -6.03 -10.25 15.07
C PHE A 20 -7.48 -9.88 14.73
N LYS A 21 -7.68 -9.15 13.64
CA LYS A 21 -8.99 -8.72 13.14
C LYS A 21 -9.51 -9.58 11.99
N LYS A 22 -9.01 -10.81 11.83
CA LYS A 22 -9.37 -11.71 10.72
C LYS A 22 -10.87 -11.97 10.56
N LYS A 23 -11.62 -12.01 11.67
CA LYS A 23 -13.08 -12.23 11.64
C LYS A 23 -13.80 -11.10 10.90
N ASP A 24 -13.34 -9.86 11.12
CA ASP A 24 -13.94 -8.65 10.55
C ASP A 24 -13.40 -8.33 9.14
N MET A 25 -12.23 -8.87 8.78
CA MET A 25 -11.47 -8.52 7.57
C MET A 25 -11.37 -9.64 6.54
N GLY A 26 -11.90 -10.84 6.84
CA GLY A 26 -11.83 -11.99 5.94
C GLY A 26 -10.40 -12.30 5.51
N ASN A 27 -10.17 -12.47 4.20
CA ASN A 27 -8.86 -12.83 3.64
C ASN A 27 -7.98 -11.64 3.26
N ILE A 28 -8.35 -10.40 3.64
CA ILE A 28 -7.59 -9.20 3.28
C ILE A 28 -6.19 -9.21 3.91
N TYR A 29 -6.03 -9.80 5.10
CA TYR A 29 -4.70 -9.97 5.71
C TYR A 29 -3.77 -10.87 4.87
N ILE A 30 -4.32 -11.92 4.24
CA ILE A 30 -3.55 -12.81 3.34
C ILE A 30 -3.17 -12.03 2.10
N LEU A 31 -4.11 -11.29 1.50
CA LEU A 31 -3.86 -10.49 0.31
C LEU A 31 -2.78 -9.43 0.57
N PHE A 32 -2.94 -8.66 1.65
CA PHE A 32 -1.98 -7.62 2.03
C PHE A 32 -0.60 -8.23 2.30
N GLY A 33 -0.54 -9.31 3.09
CA GLY A 33 0.71 -10.02 3.38
C GLY A 33 1.39 -10.57 2.12
N ALA A 34 0.62 -11.15 1.19
CA ALA A 34 1.15 -11.66 -0.08
C ALA A 34 1.72 -10.53 -0.96
N ILE A 35 1.02 -9.40 -1.07
CA ILE A 35 1.52 -8.25 -1.85
C ILE A 35 2.76 -7.65 -1.18
N THR A 36 2.79 -7.53 0.15
CA THR A 36 3.99 -7.08 0.88
C THR A 36 5.16 -8.03 0.68
N PHE A 37 4.93 -9.35 0.70
CA PHE A 37 5.97 -10.34 0.45
C PHE A 37 6.56 -10.22 -0.95
N ILE A 38 5.71 -10.10 -1.96
CA ILE A 38 6.12 -9.85 -3.35
C ILE A 38 6.94 -8.56 -3.44
N PHE A 39 6.48 -7.48 -2.80
CA PHE A 39 7.21 -6.21 -2.73
C PHE A 39 8.63 -6.39 -2.17
N VAL A 40 8.78 -7.10 -1.05
CA VAL A 40 10.10 -7.31 -0.41
C VAL A 40 11.04 -8.09 -1.33
N ILE A 41 10.54 -9.14 -2.00
CA ILE A 41 11.35 -9.92 -2.96
C ILE A 41 11.80 -9.04 -4.12
N ILE A 42 10.86 -8.32 -4.77
CA ILE A 42 11.19 -7.52 -5.94
C ILE A 42 12.16 -6.39 -5.55
N TYR A 43 11.95 -5.73 -4.40
CA TYR A 43 12.86 -4.70 -3.90
C TYR A 43 14.28 -5.26 -3.68
N GLY A 44 14.39 -6.43 -3.04
CA GLY A 44 15.67 -7.10 -2.80
C GLY A 44 16.40 -7.52 -4.08
N TYR A 45 15.67 -7.74 -5.17
CA TYR A 45 16.24 -8.17 -6.45
C TYR A 45 16.71 -7.00 -7.33
N ILE A 46 16.31 -5.74 -7.04
CA ILE A 46 16.69 -4.55 -7.84
C ILE A 46 18.19 -4.46 -8.15
N PRO A 47 19.12 -4.69 -7.19
CA PRO A 47 20.56 -4.59 -7.48
C PRO A 47 21.07 -5.64 -8.48
N SER A 48 20.33 -6.73 -8.67
CA SER A 48 20.68 -7.83 -9.58
C SER A 48 20.06 -7.67 -10.98
N ILE A 49 19.25 -6.62 -11.19
CA ILE A 49 18.60 -6.33 -12.46
C ILE A 49 19.61 -5.59 -13.38
N PRO A 50 19.73 -5.96 -14.67
CA PRO A 50 20.55 -5.23 -15.63
C PRO A 50 20.24 -3.72 -15.65
N GLU A 51 21.28 -2.88 -15.73
CA GLU A 51 21.17 -1.42 -15.64
C GLU A 51 20.16 -0.81 -16.62
N GLN A 52 20.00 -1.42 -17.80
CA GLN A 52 19.07 -0.97 -18.85
C GLN A 52 17.60 -1.06 -18.42
N ILE A 53 17.24 -2.04 -17.60
CA ILE A 53 15.86 -2.27 -17.13
C ILE A 53 15.68 -1.94 -15.64
N GLN A 54 16.76 -1.57 -14.94
CA GLN A 54 16.72 -1.17 -13.54
C GLN A 54 15.78 0.02 -13.26
N PRO A 55 15.71 1.08 -14.09
CA PRO A 55 14.77 2.18 -13.87
C PRO A 55 13.31 1.74 -13.86
N PHE A 56 12.97 0.77 -14.72
CA PHE A 56 11.63 0.20 -14.77
C PHE A 56 11.31 -0.64 -13.52
N GLY A 57 12.27 -1.45 -13.05
CA GLY A 57 12.15 -2.17 -11.80
C GLY A 57 11.94 -1.24 -10.60
N ILE A 58 12.72 -0.16 -10.53
CA ILE A 58 12.60 0.89 -9.53
C ILE A 58 11.20 1.51 -9.57
N PHE A 59 10.70 1.85 -10.76
CA PHE A 59 9.36 2.40 -10.95
C PHE A 59 8.26 1.47 -10.42
N ILE A 60 8.32 0.18 -10.75
CA ILE A 60 7.33 -0.81 -10.28
C ILE A 60 7.37 -0.91 -8.76
N VAL A 61 8.56 -1.05 -8.18
CA VAL A 61 8.72 -1.27 -6.75
C VAL A 61 8.22 -0.08 -5.94
N PHE A 62 8.57 1.14 -6.35
CA PHE A 62 8.03 2.34 -5.72
C PHE A 62 6.51 2.47 -5.91
N SER A 63 5.97 2.07 -7.06
CA SER A 63 4.53 2.09 -7.28
C SER A 63 3.79 1.16 -6.32
N ILE A 64 4.28 -0.07 -6.16
CA ILE A 64 3.72 -1.06 -5.21
C ILE A 64 3.84 -0.54 -3.77
N MET A 65 4.99 0.05 -3.42
CA MET A 65 5.23 0.61 -2.10
C MET A 65 4.24 1.72 -1.74
N ILE A 66 4.04 2.69 -2.63
CA ILE A 66 3.09 3.80 -2.40
C ILE A 66 1.66 3.24 -2.29
N LEU A 67 1.31 2.28 -3.14
CA LEU A 67 -0.01 1.66 -3.14
C LEU A 67 -0.28 0.89 -1.84
N LEU A 68 0.67 0.07 -1.38
CA LEU A 68 0.59 -0.63 -0.10
C LEU A 68 0.45 0.35 1.06
N PHE A 69 1.19 1.46 1.02
CA PHE A 69 1.10 2.50 2.06
C PHE A 69 -0.29 3.15 2.10
N GLY A 70 -0.85 3.54 0.96
CA GLY A 70 -2.20 4.09 0.89
C GLY A 70 -3.27 3.10 1.40
N LEU A 71 -3.24 1.86 0.89
CA LEU A 71 -4.17 0.81 1.30
C LEU A 71 -4.09 0.54 2.81
N MET A 72 -2.88 0.51 3.38
CA MET A 72 -2.68 0.33 4.82
C MET A 72 -3.47 1.38 5.63
N PHE A 73 -3.37 2.65 5.27
CA PHE A 73 -4.10 3.72 5.97
C PHE A 73 -5.61 3.63 5.74
N GLY A 74 -6.05 3.35 4.52
CA GLY A 74 -7.46 3.20 4.20
C GLY A 74 -8.11 2.05 4.98
N ILE A 75 -7.53 0.85 4.87
CA ILE A 75 -7.98 -0.35 5.60
C ILE A 75 -7.89 -0.09 7.11
N GLY A 76 -6.81 0.57 7.57
CA GLY A 76 -6.61 1.01 8.94
C GLY A 76 -7.81 1.78 9.48
N LEU A 77 -8.26 2.84 8.79
CA LEU A 77 -9.43 3.59 9.24
C LEU A 77 -10.73 2.76 9.25
N LYS A 78 -10.89 1.81 8.32
CA LYS A 78 -12.05 0.91 8.31
C LYS A 78 -12.02 -0.09 9.47
N LEU A 79 -10.83 -0.50 9.96
CA LEU A 79 -10.70 -1.27 11.20
C LEU A 79 -11.27 -0.51 12.41
N PHE A 80 -11.13 0.81 12.44
CA PHE A 80 -11.65 1.68 13.49
C PHE A 80 -13.09 2.17 13.23
N ASN A 81 -13.85 1.48 12.36
CA ASN A 81 -15.24 1.79 12.02
C ASN A 81 -15.47 3.23 11.55
N ARG A 82 -14.46 3.85 10.91
CA ARG A 82 -14.63 5.13 10.23
C ARG A 82 -15.38 4.94 8.91
N SER A 83 -15.94 6.04 8.41
CA SER A 83 -16.72 6.05 7.17
C SER A 83 -15.87 5.70 5.95
N ASP A 84 -16.53 5.21 4.89
CA ASP A 84 -15.88 4.84 3.62
C ASP A 84 -15.16 6.02 3.00
N LYS A 85 -15.83 7.18 3.03
CA LYS A 85 -15.25 8.45 2.56
C LYS A 85 -13.95 8.77 3.30
N SER A 86 -13.93 8.66 4.63
CA SER A 86 -12.71 8.90 5.40
C SER A 86 -11.60 7.88 5.08
N SER A 87 -11.94 6.61 4.91
CA SER A 87 -11.01 5.55 4.52
C SER A 87 -10.35 5.84 3.15
N VAL A 88 -11.15 6.20 2.14
CA VAL A 88 -10.67 6.57 0.80
C VAL A 88 -9.78 7.83 0.85
N ILE A 89 -10.23 8.87 1.56
CA ILE A 89 -9.47 10.12 1.70
C ILE A 89 -8.13 9.86 2.39
N ALA A 90 -8.09 9.05 3.45
CA ALA A 90 -6.83 8.73 4.14
C ALA A 90 -5.88 7.94 3.26
N SER A 91 -6.38 6.99 2.47
CA SER A 91 -5.57 6.27 1.49
C SER A 91 -4.93 7.22 0.47
N ILE A 92 -5.72 8.14 -0.07
CA ILE A 92 -5.26 9.15 -1.04
C ILE A 92 -4.24 10.08 -0.40
N LEU A 93 -4.58 10.73 0.72
CA LEU A 93 -3.72 11.72 1.37
C LEU A 93 -2.39 11.11 1.84
N SER A 94 -2.42 9.92 2.45
CA SER A 94 -1.19 9.24 2.90
C SER A 94 -0.28 8.88 1.72
N SER A 95 -0.84 8.37 0.61
CA SER A 95 -0.07 8.06 -0.59
C SER A 95 0.52 9.31 -1.25
N SER A 96 -0.26 10.38 -1.39
CA SER A 96 0.21 11.66 -1.93
C SER A 96 1.29 12.30 -1.05
N LEU A 97 1.13 12.22 0.28
CA LEU A 97 2.13 12.71 1.22
C LEU A 97 3.43 11.90 1.10
N LEU A 98 3.35 10.58 0.99
CA LEU A 98 4.52 9.74 0.79
C LEU A 98 5.23 10.09 -0.52
N ILE A 99 4.50 10.30 -1.61
CA ILE A 99 5.06 10.75 -2.89
C ILE A 99 5.80 12.08 -2.71
N ALA A 100 5.18 13.05 -2.03
CA ALA A 100 5.76 14.37 -1.82
C ALA A 100 7.05 14.34 -0.96
N ILE A 101 7.14 13.41 0.00
CA ILE A 101 8.34 13.23 0.83
C ILE A 101 9.48 12.56 0.05
N LEU A 102 9.15 11.58 -0.81
CA LEU A 102 10.15 10.72 -1.44
C LEU A 102 10.66 11.21 -2.78
N PHE A 103 9.87 12.01 -3.51
CA PHE A 103 10.15 12.34 -4.88
C PHE A 103 10.18 13.85 -5.13
N ASN A 104 11.05 14.25 -6.06
CA ASN A 104 11.01 15.57 -6.65
C ASN A 104 9.82 15.70 -7.62
N ILE A 105 9.66 16.87 -8.24
CA ILE A 105 8.55 17.18 -9.17
C ILE A 105 8.39 16.13 -10.29
N LYS A 106 9.49 15.61 -10.86
CA LYS A 106 9.43 14.59 -11.93
C LYS A 106 8.89 13.26 -11.41
N GLY A 107 9.35 12.82 -10.24
CA GLY A 107 8.82 11.61 -9.63
C GLY A 107 7.36 11.80 -9.17
N TYR A 108 7.01 12.96 -8.62
CA TYR A 108 5.63 13.29 -8.26
C TYR A 108 4.67 13.08 -9.45
N LEU A 109 4.98 13.65 -10.62
CA LEU A 109 4.19 13.47 -11.84
C LEU A 109 4.12 12.01 -12.28
N SER A 110 5.22 11.27 -12.14
CA SER A 110 5.30 9.86 -12.53
C SER A 110 4.41 8.95 -11.66
N TYR A 111 4.14 9.33 -10.42
CA TYR A 111 3.38 8.52 -9.45
C TYR A 111 1.99 9.09 -9.12
N MET A 112 1.59 10.22 -9.72
CA MET A 112 0.31 10.89 -9.46
C MET A 112 -0.92 10.03 -9.84
N TYR A 113 -0.74 9.01 -10.67
CA TYR A 113 -1.79 8.04 -11.00
C TYR A 113 -2.16 7.15 -9.80
N ILE A 114 -1.28 6.96 -8.83
CA ILE A 114 -1.49 6.04 -7.70
C ILE A 114 -2.62 6.51 -6.77
N PRO A 115 -2.71 7.79 -6.34
CA PRO A 115 -3.87 8.31 -5.65
C PRO A 115 -5.22 8.01 -6.35
N VAL A 116 -5.25 8.15 -7.68
CA VAL A 116 -6.46 7.85 -8.48
C VAL A 116 -6.75 6.34 -8.48
N LEU A 117 -5.72 5.52 -8.62
CA LEU A 117 -5.85 4.07 -8.56
C LEU A 117 -6.36 3.60 -7.17
N LEU A 118 -5.88 4.22 -6.09
CA LEU A 118 -6.33 3.95 -4.73
C LEU A 118 -7.79 4.33 -4.52
N TYR A 119 -8.29 5.39 -5.14
CA TYR A 119 -9.72 5.71 -5.10
C TYR A 119 -10.57 4.54 -5.62
N MET A 120 -10.15 3.90 -6.71
CA MET A 120 -10.86 2.75 -7.28
C MET A 120 -10.70 1.48 -6.43
N ILE A 121 -9.47 1.16 -6.01
CA ILE A 121 -9.18 -0.07 -5.27
C ILE A 121 -9.79 -0.02 -3.87
N GLN A 122 -9.69 1.11 -3.17
CA GLN A 122 -10.14 1.22 -1.78
C GLN A 122 -11.65 1.00 -1.65
N ASN A 123 -12.45 1.48 -2.61
CA ASN A 123 -13.89 1.19 -2.63
C ASN A 123 -14.18 -0.31 -2.74
N ASN A 124 -13.46 -1.04 -3.60
CA ASN A 124 -13.62 -2.50 -3.71
C ASN A 124 -13.20 -3.23 -2.43
N VAL A 125 -12.11 -2.78 -1.80
CA VAL A 125 -11.64 -3.34 -0.53
C VAL A 125 -12.68 -3.12 0.57
N ILE A 126 -13.29 -1.94 0.65
CA ILE A 126 -14.35 -1.63 1.61
C ILE A 126 -15.55 -2.56 1.43
N ILE A 127 -16.03 -2.75 0.20
CA ILE A 127 -17.16 -3.67 -0.09
C ILE A 127 -16.84 -5.10 0.37
N LEU A 128 -15.61 -5.57 0.16
CA LEU A 128 -15.16 -6.89 0.62
C LEU A 128 -15.15 -7.00 2.16
N ILE A 129 -14.75 -5.93 2.86
CA ILE A 129 -14.77 -5.87 4.33
C ILE A 129 -16.21 -5.93 4.84
N GLU A 130 -17.10 -5.11 4.28
CA GLU A 130 -18.49 -5.01 4.76
C GLU A 130 -19.28 -6.29 4.54
N LYS A 131 -19.11 -6.94 3.39
CA LYS A 131 -19.73 -8.24 3.09
C LYS A 131 -19.34 -9.33 4.10
N LYS A 132 -18.22 -9.18 4.82
CA LYS A 132 -17.78 -10.14 5.84
C LYS A 132 -18.26 -9.82 7.26
N ARG A 133 -18.71 -8.59 7.51
CA ARG A 133 -19.22 -8.16 8.82
C ARG A 133 -20.73 -8.38 8.98
N LEU A 134 -21.45 -8.56 7.88
CA LEU A 134 -22.84 -8.99 7.80
C LEU A 134 -22.94 -10.52 7.86
#